data_AF-A0A7U2FIH6-F1
#
_entry.id   AF-A0A7U2FIH6-F1
#
_cell.length_a   1.000
_cell.length_b   1.000
_cell.length_c   1.000
_cell.angle_alpha   90.00
_cell.angle_beta   90.00
_cell.angle_gamma   90.00
#
_symmetry.space_group_name_H-M   'P 1'
#
loop_
_entity.id
_entity.type
_entity.pdbx_description
1 polymer ?
#
loop_
_entity_poly.entity_id
_entity_poly.type
_entity_poly.pdbx_seq_one_letter_code
_entity_poly.pdbx_strand_id
1 'polypeptide(L)'
;MDISSIMNDTSRPSENSRPNNISVDASVLHDAIDSATIDRLRTVLRAICTENTAAFKLACDHLLVVQGADGDTDTKRKRDERLQRFEICEQCQEEYDVLDNPDDACVWHPGETEPDFEGDFWADHDEDCHGEIDSEWARKEYPEGFVYSCCDAKANEEGCQMDAHKPIINSKKSKTRS
;
A
#
# COMPACT_ATOMS: atom_id res chain seq x y z
N MET A 1 -20.96 61.48 58.08
CA MET A 1 -21.14 60.63 56.88
C MET A 1 -19.74 60.18 56.52
N ASP A 2 -19.31 58.92 56.57
CA ASP A 2 -19.88 57.61 56.87
C ASP A 2 -18.68 56.67 57.18
N ILE A 3 -18.70 55.84 58.24
CA ILE A 3 -19.10 54.41 58.30
C ILE A 3 -18.13 53.43 57.58
N SER A 4 -17.37 52.69 58.42
CA SER A 4 -16.94 51.27 58.36
C SER A 4 -16.56 50.52 57.06
N SER A 5 -15.39 49.85 57.11
CA SER A 5 -15.14 48.38 57.08
C SER A 5 -15.69 47.45 55.96
N ILE A 6 -14.96 46.32 55.78
CA ILE A 6 -15.28 45.04 55.07
C ILE A 6 -14.69 44.95 53.63
N MET A 7 -13.55 44.28 53.39
CA MET A 7 -13.22 42.83 53.27
C MET A 7 -13.54 42.19 51.90
N ASN A 8 -12.56 41.39 51.43
CA ASN A 8 -12.55 40.40 50.34
C ASN A 8 -12.66 40.96 48.89
N ASP A 9 -12.02 40.40 47.86
CA ASP A 9 -11.83 38.98 47.60
C ASP A 9 -10.74 38.70 46.53
N THR A 10 -10.06 37.57 46.72
CA THR A 10 -9.52 36.63 45.72
C THR A 10 -8.73 37.07 44.47
N SER A 11 -7.47 36.62 44.47
CA SER A 11 -6.89 35.74 43.44
C SER A 11 -7.02 36.13 41.96
N ARG A 12 -5.90 36.59 41.39
CA ARG A 12 -5.62 36.33 39.97
C ARG A 12 -4.13 36.05 39.75
N PRO A 13 -3.65 34.81 39.93
CA PRO A 13 -2.42 34.40 39.28
C PRO A 13 -2.67 34.41 37.77
N SER A 14 -1.79 35.12 37.07
CA SER A 14 -1.64 35.07 35.62
C SER A 14 -1.54 33.61 35.18
N GLU A 15 -2.55 33.14 34.43
CA GLU A 15 -2.51 31.87 33.70
C GLU A 15 -1.54 32.01 32.51
N ASN A 16 -0.24 32.11 32.82
CA ASN A 16 0.77 31.59 31.92
C ASN A 16 0.74 30.07 32.06
N SER A 17 0.35 29.41 30.97
CA SER A 17 0.88 28.12 30.48
C SER A 17 -0.23 27.18 29.98
N ARG A 18 -0.51 27.22 28.68
CA ARG A 18 -0.76 26.04 27.84
C ARG A 18 -0.46 26.35 26.37
N PRO A 19 -0.04 25.37 25.54
CA PRO A 19 0.59 24.10 25.86
C PRO A 19 2.03 24.01 25.34
N ASN A 20 2.77 23.06 25.89
CA ASN A 20 4.09 22.63 25.46
C ASN A 20 4.16 22.53 23.93
N ASN A 21 4.91 23.46 23.32
CA ASN A 21 5.45 23.26 21.99
C ASN A 21 6.54 22.19 22.13
N ILE A 22 6.11 20.93 22.13
CA ILE A 22 7.02 19.81 21.97
C ILE A 22 7.51 19.94 20.54
N SER A 23 8.67 20.59 20.38
CA SER A 23 9.47 20.49 19.17
C SER A 23 9.94 19.03 19.07
N VAL A 24 9.03 18.14 18.67
CA VAL A 24 9.37 16.77 18.32
C VAL A 24 10.30 16.90 17.13
N ASP A 25 11.51 16.35 17.27
CA ASP A 25 12.46 16.27 16.17
C ASP A 25 11.79 15.51 15.01
N ALA A 26 11.94 16.03 13.79
CA ALA A 26 11.39 15.40 12.60
C ALA A 26 11.91 13.97 12.45
N SER A 27 13.14 13.69 12.89
CA SER A 27 13.70 12.33 12.87
C SER A 27 12.89 11.37 13.74
N VAL A 28 12.53 11.79 14.96
CA VAL A 28 11.75 10.97 15.90
C VAL A 28 10.36 10.67 15.35
N LEU A 29 9.76 11.62 14.64
CA LEU A 29 8.49 11.39 13.96
C LEU A 29 8.63 10.39 12.81
N HIS A 30 9.68 10.49 12.00
CA HIS A 30 9.93 9.55 10.91
C HIS A 30 10.17 8.13 11.43
N ASP A 31 10.99 7.96 12.47
CA ASP A 31 11.23 6.65 13.10
C ASP A 31 9.92 6.03 13.62
N ALA A 32 9.02 6.85 14.16
CA ALA A 32 7.70 6.41 14.62
C ALA A 32 6.76 6.04 13.46
N ILE A 33 6.89 6.68 12.30
CA ILE A 33 6.13 6.33 11.08
C ILE A 33 6.64 5.00 10.52
N ASP A 34 7.95 4.82 10.40
CA ASP A 34 8.56 3.63 9.81
C ASP A 34 8.33 2.37 10.64
N SER A 35 8.23 2.51 11.97
CA SER A 35 7.93 1.41 12.89
C SER A 35 6.44 1.17 13.14
N ALA A 36 5.55 2.05 12.66
CA ALA A 36 4.11 1.92 12.88
C ALA A 36 3.49 0.82 12.00
N THR A 37 2.45 0.18 12.53
CA THR A 37 1.64 -0.74 11.72
C THR A 37 0.85 0.02 10.66
N ILE A 38 0.53 -0.65 9.55
CA ILE A 38 -0.28 -0.08 8.47
C ILE A 38 -1.63 0.46 8.98
N ASP A 39 -2.28 -0.26 9.90
CA ASP A 39 -3.54 0.19 10.49
C ASP A 39 -3.36 1.49 11.30
N ARG A 40 -2.27 1.59 12.08
CA ARG A 40 -1.95 2.82 12.81
C ARG A 40 -1.73 3.99 11.84
N LEU A 41 -0.96 3.78 10.77
CA LEU A 41 -0.72 4.81 9.75
C LEU A 41 -2.02 5.27 9.09
N ARG A 42 -2.89 4.33 8.68
CA ARG A 42 -4.21 4.63 8.10
C ARG A 42 -5.09 5.42 9.07
N THR A 43 -5.12 5.04 10.35
CA THR A 43 -5.89 5.77 11.38
C THR A 43 -5.38 7.20 11.55
N VAL A 44 -4.08 7.38 11.68
CA VAL A 44 -3.46 8.69 11.91
C VAL A 44 -3.64 9.59 10.67
N LEU A 45 -3.38 9.09 9.46
CA LEU A 45 -3.57 9.85 8.23
C LEU A 45 -5.03 10.32 8.06
N ARG A 46 -6.01 9.45 8.36
CA ARG A 46 -7.44 9.81 8.34
C ARG A 46 -7.78 10.91 9.35
N ALA A 47 -7.23 10.84 10.56
CA ALA A 47 -7.41 11.88 11.58
C ALA A 47 -6.82 13.22 11.10
N ILE A 48 -5.58 13.22 10.62
CA ILE A 48 -4.91 14.42 10.09
C ILE A 48 -5.72 15.05 8.95
N CYS A 49 -6.21 14.24 8.00
CA CYS A 49 -7.03 14.72 6.89
C CYS A 49 -8.40 15.26 7.33
N THR A 50 -8.93 14.80 8.46
CA THR A 50 -10.20 15.28 9.03
C THR A 50 -10.02 16.64 9.72
N GLU A 51 -8.88 16.85 10.38
CA GLU A 51 -8.61 18.04 11.19
C GLU A 51 -7.89 19.16 10.40
N ASN A 52 -7.20 18.82 9.31
CA ASN A 52 -6.38 19.77 8.55
C ASN A 52 -6.68 19.73 7.04
N THR A 53 -7.28 20.80 6.52
CA THR A 53 -7.64 20.93 5.10
C THR A 53 -6.44 20.93 4.16
N ALA A 54 -5.30 21.50 4.55
CA ALA A 54 -4.11 21.49 3.71
C ALA A 54 -3.54 20.07 3.58
N ALA A 55 -3.53 19.32 4.68
CA ALA A 55 -3.14 17.90 4.67
C ALA A 55 -4.13 17.04 3.87
N PHE A 56 -5.43 17.30 3.97
CA PHE A 56 -6.45 16.64 3.13
C PHE A 56 -6.20 16.84 1.64
N LYS A 57 -5.90 18.08 1.23
CA LYS A 57 -5.62 18.39 -0.18
C LYS A 57 -4.34 17.68 -0.65
N LEU A 58 -3.28 17.72 0.15
CA LEU A 58 -2.03 17.02 -0.15
C LEU A 58 -2.28 15.51 -0.30
N ALA A 59 -3.01 14.89 0.63
CA ALA A 59 -3.36 13.47 0.53
C ALA A 59 -4.18 13.16 -0.73
N CYS A 60 -5.12 14.03 -1.12
CA CYS A 60 -5.86 13.88 -2.37
C CYS A 60 -4.93 13.93 -3.58
N ASP A 61 -4.01 14.90 -3.64
CA ASP A 61 -3.07 15.07 -4.76
C ASP A 61 -2.10 13.87 -4.90
N HIS A 62 -1.75 13.22 -3.79
CA HIS A 62 -0.85 12.06 -3.79
C HIS A 62 -1.55 10.71 -4.01
N LEU A 63 -2.79 10.53 -3.54
CA LEU A 63 -3.44 9.21 -3.51
C LEU A 63 -4.59 9.05 -4.51
N LEU A 64 -5.07 10.14 -5.11
CA LEU A 64 -6.20 10.11 -6.02
C LEU A 64 -5.80 10.67 -7.39
N VAL A 65 -6.37 10.09 -8.43
CA VAL A 65 -6.33 10.63 -9.79
C VAL A 65 -7.68 11.23 -10.14
N VAL A 66 -7.71 12.39 -10.78
CA VAL A 66 -8.96 12.97 -11.29
C VAL A 66 -9.17 12.46 -12.71
N GLN A 67 -10.07 11.51 -12.93
CA GLN A 67 -10.44 11.16 -14.30
C GLN A 67 -11.39 12.23 -14.87
N GLY A 68 -10.99 12.82 -16.00
CA GLY A 68 -11.85 13.71 -16.79
C GLY A 68 -11.13 14.93 -17.37
N ALA A 69 -10.39 14.73 -18.47
CA ALA A 69 -10.09 15.80 -19.42
C ALA A 69 -9.76 15.35 -20.86
N ASP A 70 -9.80 14.06 -21.22
CA ASP A 70 -9.63 13.63 -22.61
C ASP A 70 -10.94 13.06 -23.15
N GLY A 71 -11.50 13.81 -24.11
CA GLY A 71 -12.83 13.56 -24.64
C GLY A 71 -12.86 12.41 -25.63
N ASP A 72 -13.81 11.49 -25.42
CA ASP A 72 -14.62 10.95 -26.51
C ASP A 72 -15.97 10.47 -25.94
N THR A 73 -16.95 10.46 -26.82
CA THR A 73 -18.38 10.49 -26.57
C THR A 73 -18.98 9.23 -25.91
N ASP A 74 -20.03 9.53 -25.13
CA ASP A 74 -21.20 8.70 -24.84
C ASP A 74 -21.35 8.12 -23.41
N THR A 75 -22.60 8.22 -23.00
CA THR A 75 -23.17 8.33 -21.67
C THR A 75 -23.12 7.07 -20.81
N LYS A 76 -22.43 7.11 -19.65
CA LYS A 76 -22.91 6.42 -18.44
C LYS A 76 -22.23 6.88 -17.14
N ARG A 77 -22.99 7.66 -16.36
CA ARG A 77 -22.82 7.91 -14.91
C ARG A 77 -21.49 8.54 -14.49
N LYS A 78 -21.43 9.88 -14.58
CA LYS A 78 -20.58 10.72 -13.74
C LYS A 78 -20.78 10.36 -12.26
N ARG A 79 -19.98 9.42 -11.75
CA ARG A 79 -19.78 9.23 -10.32
C ARG A 79 -18.40 9.81 -10.08
N ASP A 80 -18.36 11.07 -9.62
CA ASP A 80 -17.21 11.73 -8.96
C ASP A 80 -15.93 10.84 -8.97
N GLU A 81 -15.23 10.86 -10.10
CA GLU A 81 -14.43 9.74 -10.63
C GLU A 81 -12.98 9.87 -10.17
N ARG A 82 -12.80 10.16 -8.88
CA ARG A 82 -11.48 10.10 -8.25
C ARG A 82 -11.12 8.65 -7.96
N LEU A 83 -10.43 8.02 -8.91
CA LEU A 83 -9.88 6.67 -8.73
C LEU A 83 -8.65 6.70 -7.84
N GLN A 84 -8.29 5.55 -7.30
CA GLN A 84 -7.05 5.35 -6.56
C GLN A 84 -5.88 5.54 -7.54
N ARG A 85 -4.88 6.31 -7.15
CA ARG A 85 -3.68 6.49 -7.98
C ARG A 85 -2.84 5.21 -8.05
N PHE A 86 -2.78 4.49 -6.94
CA PHE A 86 -2.05 3.25 -6.83
C PHE A 86 -3.02 2.07 -6.72
N GLU A 87 -2.81 1.06 -7.55
CA GLU A 87 -3.59 -0.17 -7.60
C GLU A 87 -2.66 -1.39 -7.52
N ILE A 88 -3.20 -2.57 -7.21
CA ILE A 88 -2.43 -3.83 -7.21
C ILE A 88 -2.73 -4.58 -8.50
N CYS A 89 -1.68 -5.00 -9.20
CA CYS A 89 -1.80 -5.76 -10.43
C CYS A 89 -2.26 -7.20 -10.18
N GLU A 90 -3.26 -7.69 -10.92
CA GLU A 90 -3.73 -9.08 -10.79
C GLU A 90 -2.72 -10.12 -11.31
N GLN A 91 -1.76 -9.69 -12.13
CA GLN A 91 -0.79 -10.58 -12.78
C GLN A 91 0.50 -10.69 -11.95
N CYS A 92 1.20 -9.58 -11.72
CA CYS A 92 2.45 -9.58 -10.94
C CYS A 92 2.26 -9.38 -9.42
N GLN A 93 1.07 -9.03 -8.96
CA GLN A 93 0.76 -8.73 -7.54
C GLN A 93 1.51 -7.51 -6.96
N GLU A 94 2.16 -6.71 -7.78
CA GLU A 94 2.84 -5.48 -7.37
C GLU A 94 1.91 -4.27 -7.42
N GLU A 95 2.22 -3.26 -6.60
CA GLU A 95 1.58 -1.95 -6.64
C GLU A 95 2.10 -1.14 -7.85
N TYR A 96 1.20 -0.51 -8.60
CA TYR A 96 1.55 0.34 -9.74
C TYR A 96 0.82 1.68 -9.69
N ASP A 97 1.42 2.72 -10.26
CA ASP A 97 0.78 4.02 -10.47
C ASP A 97 -0.05 3.97 -11.75
N VAL A 98 -1.36 4.22 -11.65
CA VAL A 98 -2.29 4.24 -12.79
C VAL A 98 -1.90 5.33 -13.81
N LEU A 99 -1.16 6.37 -13.40
CA LEU A 99 -0.65 7.40 -14.31
C LEU A 99 0.65 7.02 -15.01
N ASP A 100 1.34 5.96 -14.56
CA ASP A 100 2.62 5.49 -15.09
C ASP A 100 2.54 3.98 -15.35
N ASN A 101 1.75 3.61 -16.36
CA ASN A 101 1.47 2.23 -16.73
C ASN A 101 1.59 2.03 -18.26
N PRO A 102 2.81 2.09 -18.82
CA PRO A 102 3.03 1.75 -20.23
C PRO A 102 2.68 0.28 -20.51
N ASP A 103 2.57 -0.08 -21.79
CA ASP A 103 2.20 -1.42 -22.27
C ASP A 103 3.27 -2.50 -22.02
N ASP A 104 4.41 -2.13 -21.45
CA ASP A 104 5.50 -3.01 -21.05
C ASP A 104 5.83 -2.97 -19.54
N ALA A 105 5.00 -2.31 -18.73
CA ALA A 105 5.27 -2.09 -17.31
C ALA A 105 5.19 -3.36 -16.46
N CYS A 106 4.24 -4.25 -16.77
CA CYS A 106 4.01 -5.47 -16.00
C CYS A 106 4.73 -6.64 -16.65
N VAL A 107 5.67 -7.24 -15.93
CA VAL A 107 6.39 -8.43 -16.34
C VAL A 107 6.12 -9.56 -15.35
N TRP A 108 5.59 -10.69 -15.81
CA TRP A 108 5.22 -11.81 -14.93
C TRP A 108 5.32 -13.17 -15.62
N HIS A 109 5.30 -14.22 -14.80
CA HIS A 109 5.14 -15.61 -15.25
C HIS A 109 3.69 -16.06 -15.02
N PRO A 110 2.94 -16.48 -16.05
CA PRO A 110 1.57 -17.01 -15.89
C PRO A 110 1.54 -18.45 -15.37
N GLY A 111 2.68 -19.16 -15.39
CA GLY A 111 2.82 -20.52 -14.89
C GLY A 111 3.17 -20.57 -13.41
N GLU A 112 3.05 -21.75 -12.82
CA GLU A 112 3.49 -22.05 -11.46
C GLU A 112 4.95 -22.54 -11.46
N THR A 113 5.63 -22.42 -10.32
CA THR A 113 6.99 -22.94 -10.13
C THR A 113 6.96 -24.40 -9.69
N GLU A 114 7.79 -25.22 -10.35
CA GLU A 114 7.98 -26.64 -10.03
C GLU A 114 9.47 -26.95 -9.86
N PRO A 115 9.84 -27.96 -9.05
CA PRO A 115 11.24 -28.35 -8.90
C PRO A 115 11.85 -28.79 -10.24
N ASP A 116 13.04 -28.27 -10.54
CA ASP A 116 13.81 -28.69 -11.70
C ASP A 116 14.53 -30.02 -11.43
N PHE A 117 13.80 -31.13 -11.59
CA PHE A 117 14.36 -32.48 -11.47
C PHE A 117 15.19 -32.91 -12.68
N GLU A 118 15.14 -32.17 -13.78
CA GLU A 118 15.95 -32.44 -14.98
C GLU A 118 17.35 -31.82 -14.85
N GLY A 119 17.48 -30.74 -14.08
CA GLY A 119 18.74 -30.09 -13.76
C GLY A 119 19.54 -30.75 -12.62
N ASP A 120 20.80 -30.35 -12.50
CA ASP A 120 21.73 -30.89 -11.49
C ASP A 120 21.54 -30.29 -10.09
N PHE A 121 20.67 -29.28 -9.92
CA PHE A 121 20.56 -28.51 -8.67
C PHE A 121 20.18 -29.41 -7.48
N TRP A 122 19.25 -30.34 -7.68
CA TRP A 122 18.76 -31.26 -6.64
C TRP A 122 19.42 -32.64 -6.66
N ALA A 123 20.45 -32.86 -7.51
CA ALA A 123 21.01 -34.20 -7.73
C ALA A 123 21.57 -34.88 -6.46
N ASP A 124 22.10 -34.07 -5.53
CA ASP A 124 22.64 -34.54 -4.25
C ASP A 124 21.65 -34.38 -3.07
N HIS A 125 20.41 -33.97 -3.34
CA HIS A 125 19.42 -33.70 -2.29
C HIS A 125 18.69 -34.99 -1.86
N ASP A 126 18.82 -35.32 -0.58
CA ASP A 126 18.05 -36.38 0.07
C ASP A 126 16.95 -35.76 0.95
N GLU A 127 15.67 -35.97 0.60
CA GLU A 127 14.53 -35.40 1.32
C GLU A 127 14.39 -35.95 2.75
N ASP A 128 14.86 -37.17 3.03
CA ASP A 128 14.85 -37.75 4.39
C ASP A 128 15.84 -37.01 5.32
N CYS A 129 16.88 -36.40 4.76
CA CYS A 129 17.91 -35.66 5.49
C CYS A 129 17.72 -34.14 5.44
N HIS A 130 17.26 -33.60 4.32
CA HIS A 130 17.27 -32.17 4.01
C HIS A 130 15.86 -31.56 3.87
N GLY A 131 14.81 -32.37 3.97
CA GLY A 131 13.42 -31.93 3.86
C GLY A 131 12.88 -31.96 2.42
N GLU A 132 11.58 -31.74 2.28
CA GLU A 132 10.87 -31.79 0.99
C GLU A 132 11.34 -30.68 0.03
N ILE A 133 11.72 -31.08 -1.18
CA ILE A 133 12.15 -30.19 -2.25
C ILE A 133 10.97 -29.31 -2.67
N ASP A 134 9.79 -29.90 -2.87
CA ASP A 134 8.59 -29.18 -3.31
C ASP A 134 7.91 -28.43 -2.14
N SER A 135 8.66 -27.58 -1.45
CA SER A 135 8.18 -26.82 -0.29
C SER A 135 8.28 -25.31 -0.50
N GLU A 136 7.43 -24.55 0.20
CA GLU A 136 7.50 -23.08 0.24
C GLU A 136 8.84 -22.58 0.79
N TRP A 137 9.42 -23.32 1.73
CA TRP A 137 10.74 -22.99 2.27
C TRP A 137 11.82 -23.10 1.19
N ALA A 138 11.84 -24.21 0.43
CA ALA A 138 12.80 -24.42 -0.64
C ALA A 138 12.61 -23.42 -1.79
N ARG A 139 11.37 -23.12 -2.19
CA ARG A 139 11.06 -22.08 -3.21
C ARG A 139 11.64 -20.72 -2.84
N LYS A 140 11.61 -20.37 -1.56
CA LYS A 140 12.11 -19.10 -1.06
C LYS A 140 13.63 -19.07 -0.93
N GLU A 141 14.22 -20.15 -0.42
CA GLU A 141 15.66 -20.21 -0.13
C GLU A 141 16.49 -20.52 -1.39
N TYR A 142 15.93 -21.32 -2.31
CA TYR A 142 16.62 -21.86 -3.48
C TYR A 142 15.79 -21.70 -4.76
N PRO A 143 15.40 -20.47 -5.15
CA PRO A 143 14.56 -20.25 -6.32
C PRO A 143 15.17 -20.78 -7.64
N GLU A 144 16.50 -20.82 -7.77
CA GLU A 144 17.19 -21.38 -8.94
C GLU A 144 17.00 -22.91 -9.11
N GLY A 145 16.56 -23.60 -8.06
CA GLY A 145 16.17 -25.01 -8.09
C GLY A 145 14.77 -25.24 -8.66
N PHE A 146 14.04 -24.18 -9.01
CA PHE A 146 12.69 -24.25 -9.55
C PHE A 146 12.63 -23.60 -10.92
N VAL A 147 11.72 -24.10 -11.76
CA VAL A 147 11.42 -23.56 -13.09
C VAL A 147 9.95 -23.21 -13.19
N TYR A 148 9.64 -22.22 -14.02
CA TYR A 148 8.27 -21.86 -14.34
C TYR A 148 7.73 -22.72 -15.47
N SER A 149 6.63 -23.42 -15.21
CA SER A 149 5.89 -24.25 -16.20
C SER A 149 5.42 -23.53 -17.48
N CYS A 150 5.50 -22.19 -17.53
CA CYS A 150 5.12 -21.42 -18.71
C CYS A 150 6.24 -21.23 -19.74
N CYS A 151 7.51 -21.31 -19.33
CA CYS A 151 8.65 -21.01 -20.20
C CYS A 151 9.97 -21.69 -19.81
N ASP A 152 9.96 -22.54 -18.78
CA ASP A 152 11.11 -23.23 -18.20
C ASP A 152 12.23 -22.32 -17.65
N ALA A 153 11.96 -21.01 -17.56
CA ALA A 153 12.84 -20.05 -16.90
C ALA A 153 12.95 -20.34 -15.40
N LYS A 154 14.10 -20.01 -14.80
CA LYS A 154 14.32 -20.22 -13.36
C LYS A 154 13.41 -19.32 -12.53
N ALA A 155 13.07 -19.74 -11.30
CA ALA A 155 12.15 -18.96 -10.46
C ALA A 155 12.72 -17.60 -9.98
N ASN A 156 14.02 -17.38 -10.17
CA ASN A 156 14.69 -16.10 -9.93
C ASN A 156 14.89 -15.24 -11.19
N GLU A 157 14.37 -15.67 -12.34
CA GLU A 157 14.42 -14.93 -13.60
C GLU A 157 13.15 -14.10 -13.84
N GLU A 158 13.28 -13.05 -14.66
CA GLU A 158 12.18 -12.16 -15.03
C GLU A 158 11.06 -12.91 -15.77
N GLY A 159 9.84 -12.36 -15.67
CA GLY A 159 8.63 -12.86 -16.31
C GLY A 159 8.73 -13.04 -17.83
N CYS A 160 8.08 -14.07 -18.37
CA CYS A 160 8.00 -14.31 -19.81
C CYS A 160 6.84 -13.61 -20.52
N GLN A 161 5.94 -12.96 -19.77
CA GLN A 161 4.84 -12.16 -20.31
C GLN A 161 5.01 -10.69 -19.94
N MET A 162 4.52 -9.82 -20.82
CA MET A 162 4.66 -8.37 -20.72
C MET A 162 3.39 -7.69 -21.24
N ASP A 163 2.83 -6.77 -20.45
CA ASP A 163 1.65 -5.95 -20.77
C ASP A 163 1.60 -4.75 -19.81
N ALA A 164 0.62 -3.86 -19.97
CA ALA A 164 0.25 -2.92 -18.91
C ALA A 164 -0.33 -3.65 -17.69
N HIS A 165 -0.07 -3.14 -16.49
CA HIS A 165 -0.68 -3.65 -15.25
C HIS A 165 -2.21 -3.57 -15.31
N LYS A 166 -2.88 -4.57 -14.71
CA LYS A 166 -4.34 -4.69 -14.65
C LYS A 166 -4.82 -4.78 -13.21
N PRO A 167 -5.84 -4.03 -12.79
CA PRO A 167 -6.28 -4.03 -11.40
C PRO A 167 -6.99 -5.33 -11.03
N ILE A 168 -6.86 -5.76 -9.77
CA ILE A 168 -7.68 -6.84 -9.22
C ILE A 168 -9.17 -6.42 -9.20
N ILE A 169 -9.95 -6.89 -10.19
CA ILE A 169 -11.40 -6.62 -10.24
C ILE A 169 -12.12 -7.56 -9.26
N ASN A 170 -12.56 -7.03 -8.12
CA ASN A 170 -13.47 -7.75 -7.22
C ASN A 170 -14.84 -7.98 -7.89
N SER A 171 -15.01 -9.13 -8.53
CA SER A 171 -16.21 -9.54 -9.30
C SER A 171 -17.47 -9.83 -8.47
N LYS A 172 -17.61 -9.24 -7.27
CA LYS A 172 -18.81 -9.39 -6.41
C LYS A 172 -19.67 -8.13 -6.39
N LYS A 173 -20.40 -7.88 -7.49
CA LYS A 173 -21.71 -7.18 -7.48
C LYS A 173 -22.34 -7.17 -8.88
N SER A 174 -22.75 -8.34 -9.38
CA SER A 174 -23.78 -8.40 -10.42
C SER A 174 -24.57 -9.70 -10.35
N LYS A 175 -25.82 -9.61 -9.87
CA LYS A 175 -27.04 -10.27 -10.36
C LYS A 175 -27.99 -10.61 -9.19
N THR A 176 -28.89 -9.67 -8.88
CA THR A 176 -30.27 -10.05 -8.56
C THR A 176 -31.17 -9.28 -9.51
N ARG A 177 -31.54 -9.94 -10.61
CA ARG A 177 -32.77 -9.71 -11.35
C ARG A 177 -33.42 -11.08 -11.50
N SER A 178 -34.44 -11.31 -10.69
CA SER A 178 -35.65 -12.09 -10.96
C SER A 178 -36.69 -11.69 -9.93
#